data_AF-A0A179FIH3-F1
#
_entry.id   AF-A0A179FIH3-F1
#
_cell.length_a   1.000
_cell.length_b   1.000
_cell.length_c   1.000
_cell.angle_alpha   90.00
_cell.angle_beta   90.00
_cell.angle_gamma   90.00
#
_symmetry.space_group_name_H-M   'P 1'
#
loop_
_entity.id
_entity.type
_entity.pdbx_description
1 polymer ?
#
loop_
_entity_poly.entity_id
_entity_poly.type
_entity_poly.pdbx_seq_one_letter_code
_entity_poly.pdbx_strand_id
1 'polypeptide(L)'
;MYRRLCDNFGSLRSLLVAYGTFCVGSTLCGIGQTYWQVILGRIIAGCGASGMVALASVIITEIADPADVAVLRSYVNLVSTIGLSGGGPLGGFLAASIGWRWLFLGQVPIAIACGLLIALDPSVNLPQLDREAEQQRQGSENDMEDTPTVLAFDFPGAVTLAIATASLLAAIDLQNSLSWGHPLVYSLIIAGVLSTVAFLILETFPGNRELLMPLKLLRTEIGAFCAGQLLIVASGYGFVSQIAPYFANTQGASDAEGGGRTVPFSTGNAVGALLAGQIIKRQD
;
A
#
# COMPACT_ATOMS: atom_id res chain seq x y z
N MET A 1 5.07 -7.68 -7.64
CA MET A 1 6.35 -8.11 -7.01
C MET A 1 6.09 -9.10 -5.88
N TYR A 2 5.36 -8.71 -4.84
CA TYR A 2 5.18 -9.55 -3.65
C TYR A 2 4.45 -10.89 -3.87
N ARG A 3 3.49 -10.94 -4.81
CA ARG A 3 2.78 -12.19 -5.16
C ARG A 3 3.72 -13.32 -5.59
N ARG A 4 4.66 -13.06 -6.50
CA ARG A 4 5.64 -14.07 -6.94
C ARG A 4 6.76 -14.35 -5.90
N LEU A 5 7.03 -13.41 -4.99
CA LEU A 5 7.88 -13.68 -3.83
C LEU A 5 7.20 -14.68 -2.89
N CYS A 6 5.87 -14.61 -2.71
CA CYS A 6 5.10 -15.67 -2.03
C CYS A 6 5.27 -17.00 -2.74
N ASP A 7 5.06 -17.02 -4.06
CA ASP A 7 5.11 -18.25 -4.86
C ASP A 7 6.49 -18.94 -4.78
N ASN A 8 7.57 -18.16 -4.56
CA ASN A 8 8.93 -18.69 -4.51
C ASN A 8 9.49 -18.97 -3.11
N PHE A 9 9.12 -18.16 -2.11
CA PHE A 9 9.73 -18.21 -0.78
C PHE A 9 8.73 -18.47 0.35
N GLY A 10 7.44 -18.68 0.03
CA GLY A 10 6.36 -18.76 1.00
C GLY A 10 5.80 -17.37 1.34
N SER A 11 4.49 -17.29 1.53
CA SER A 11 3.77 -16.04 1.82
C SER A 11 4.23 -15.41 3.14
N LEU A 12 4.53 -16.25 4.14
CA LEU A 12 4.96 -15.82 5.47
C LEU A 12 6.41 -15.33 5.53
N ARG A 13 7.36 -16.01 4.86
CA ARG A 13 8.76 -15.54 4.82
C ARG A 13 8.88 -14.24 4.04
N SER A 14 8.11 -14.10 2.97
CA SER A 14 7.98 -12.85 2.22
C SER A 14 7.45 -11.71 3.10
N LEU A 15 6.51 -12.01 4.01
CA LEU A 15 5.95 -11.03 4.94
C LEU A 15 7.00 -10.57 5.95
N LEU A 16 7.81 -11.48 6.51
CA LEU A 16 8.91 -11.14 7.40
C LEU A 16 9.97 -10.28 6.71
N VAL A 17 10.29 -10.55 5.44
CA VAL A 17 11.20 -9.72 4.64
C VAL A 17 10.61 -8.31 4.42
N ALA A 18 9.30 -8.20 4.19
CA ALA A 18 8.63 -6.91 4.06
C ALA A 18 8.68 -6.11 5.38
N TYR A 19 8.42 -6.75 6.52
CA TYR A 19 8.58 -6.14 7.85
C TYR A 19 10.01 -5.69 8.12
N GLY A 20 11.01 -6.51 7.79
CA GLY A 20 12.42 -6.17 7.94
C GLY A 20 12.81 -4.96 7.09
N THR A 21 12.39 -4.93 5.82
CA THR A 21 12.64 -3.81 4.90
C THR A 21 11.99 -2.53 5.41
N PHE A 22 10.76 -2.61 5.93
CA PHE A 22 10.07 -1.49 6.55
C PHE A 22 10.78 -0.95 7.79
N CYS A 23 11.29 -1.84 8.65
CA CYS A 23 12.05 -1.45 9.84
C CYS A 23 13.36 -0.75 9.47
N VAL A 24 14.09 -1.26 8.48
CA VAL A 24 15.32 -0.64 7.98
C VAL A 24 15.05 0.76 7.42
N GLY A 25 14.03 0.89 6.57
CA GLY A 25 13.65 2.19 6.01
C GLY A 25 13.21 3.20 7.08
N SER A 26 12.41 2.77 8.05
CA SER A 26 11.94 3.62 9.16
C SER A 26 13.07 4.03 10.10
N THR A 27 14.02 3.13 10.37
CA THR A 27 15.22 3.45 11.16
C THR A 27 16.11 4.45 10.43
N LEU A 28 16.28 4.30 9.11
CA LEU A 28 17.05 5.23 8.29
C LEU A 28 16.43 6.64 8.29
N CYS A 29 15.09 6.75 8.21
CA CYS A 29 14.38 8.02 8.38
C CYS A 29 14.59 8.62 9.77
N GLY A 30 14.57 7.80 10.82
CA GLY A 30 14.73 8.24 12.21
C GLY A 30 16.14 8.69 12.58
N ILE A 31 17.17 8.14 11.92
CA ILE A 31 18.58 8.52 12.11
C ILE A 31 19.00 9.65 11.16
N GLY A 32 18.30 9.81 10.04
CA GLY A 32 18.59 10.79 8.99
C GLY A 32 18.98 12.18 9.52
N GLN A 33 20.15 12.64 9.12
CA GLN A 33 20.65 14.00 9.40
C GLN A 33 20.53 14.91 8.18
N THR A 34 20.43 14.31 6.99
CA THR A 34 20.28 15.04 5.72
C THR A 34 18.92 14.73 5.08
N TYR A 35 18.40 15.70 4.33
CA TYR A 35 17.14 15.59 3.60
C TYR A 35 17.11 14.36 2.67
N TRP A 36 18.22 14.12 1.97
CA TRP A 36 18.36 12.96 1.07
C TRP A 36 18.31 11.61 1.78
N GLN A 37 18.84 11.49 3.00
CA GLN A 37 18.74 10.25 3.78
C GLN A 37 17.31 9.92 4.15
N VAL A 38 16.50 10.93 4.51
CA VAL A 38 15.09 10.74 4.84
C VAL A 38 14.30 10.32 3.60
N ILE A 39 14.59 10.88 2.43
CA ILE A 39 13.97 10.46 1.16
C ILE A 39 14.30 8.99 0.84
N LEU A 40 15.57 8.61 0.93
CA LEU A 40 15.98 7.22 0.68
C LEU A 40 15.30 6.25 1.67
N GLY A 41 15.24 6.62 2.95
CA GLY A 41 14.52 5.85 3.95
C GLY A 41 13.02 5.71 3.64
N ARG A 42 12.38 6.77 3.12
CA ARG A 42 10.97 6.74 2.69
C ARG A 42 10.73 5.83 1.49
N ILE A 43 11.66 5.80 0.53
CA ILE A 43 11.59 4.89 -0.62
C ILE A 43 11.64 3.43 -0.11
N ILE A 44 12.61 3.11 0.75
CA ILE A 44 12.77 1.76 1.31
C ILE A 44 11.56 1.36 2.16
N ALA A 45 11.12 2.24 3.05
CA ALA A 45 9.96 1.99 3.91
C ALA A 45 8.67 1.83 3.08
N GLY A 46 8.48 2.63 2.01
CA GLY A 46 7.36 2.51 1.09
C GLY A 46 7.35 1.17 0.36
N CYS A 47 8.51 0.70 -0.10
CA CYS A 47 8.65 -0.63 -0.69
C CYS A 47 8.23 -1.73 0.31
N GLY A 48 8.66 -1.67 1.57
CA GLY A 48 8.25 -2.61 2.61
C GLY A 48 6.76 -2.55 2.93
N ALA A 49 6.20 -1.34 3.07
CA ALA A 49 4.80 -1.11 3.41
C ALA A 49 3.83 -1.65 2.35
N SER A 50 4.11 -1.41 1.07
CA SER A 50 3.31 -1.98 -0.02
C SER A 50 3.31 -3.52 -0.02
N GLY A 51 4.42 -4.12 0.39
CA GLY A 51 4.54 -5.57 0.59
C GLY A 51 3.68 -6.09 1.72
N MET A 52 3.75 -5.45 2.89
CA MET A 52 2.95 -5.87 4.04
C MET A 52 1.45 -5.92 3.71
N VAL A 53 0.92 -4.89 3.03
CA VAL A 53 -0.50 -4.82 2.66
C VAL A 53 -0.88 -5.91 1.64
N ALA A 54 -0.05 -6.10 0.61
CA ALA A 54 -0.30 -7.10 -0.42
C ALA A 54 -0.23 -8.53 0.13
N LEU A 55 0.80 -8.82 0.93
CA LEU A 55 1.05 -10.14 1.52
C LEU A 55 0.02 -10.50 2.59
N ALA A 56 -0.38 -9.54 3.44
CA ALA A 56 -1.46 -9.76 4.39
C ALA A 56 -2.76 -10.16 3.69
N SER A 57 -3.07 -9.53 2.54
CA SER A 57 -4.26 -9.88 1.75
C SER A 57 -4.20 -11.30 1.16
N VAL A 58 -3.00 -11.77 0.80
CA VAL A 58 -2.78 -13.14 0.28
C VAL A 58 -2.92 -14.17 1.40
N ILE A 59 -2.28 -13.94 2.55
CA ILE A 59 -2.33 -14.84 3.71
C ILE A 59 -3.77 -15.00 4.22
N ILE A 60 -4.56 -13.92 4.26
CA ILE A 60 -5.97 -13.99 4.64
C ILE A 60 -6.77 -14.89 3.70
N THR A 61 -6.47 -14.88 2.40
CA THR A 61 -7.16 -15.75 1.43
C THR A 61 -6.67 -17.18 1.43
N GLU A 62 -5.45 -17.45 1.90
CA GLU A 62 -4.90 -18.80 2.03
C GLU A 62 -5.42 -19.49 3.30
N ILE A 63 -5.51 -18.76 4.43
CA ILE A 63 -5.87 -19.34 5.73
C ILE A 63 -7.38 -19.44 5.94
N ALA A 64 -8.16 -18.52 5.36
CA ALA A 64 -9.58 -18.40 5.69
C ALA A 64 -10.48 -19.10 4.67
N ASP A 65 -11.49 -19.79 5.19
CA ASP A 65 -12.60 -20.26 4.37
C ASP A 65 -13.28 -19.08 3.64
N PRO A 66 -13.78 -19.26 2.40
CA PRO A 66 -14.35 -18.17 1.60
C PRO A 66 -15.40 -17.32 2.32
N ALA A 67 -16.20 -17.95 3.20
CA ALA A 67 -17.23 -17.29 4.01
C ALA A 67 -16.65 -16.37 5.11
N ASP A 68 -15.44 -16.66 5.61
CA ASP A 68 -14.78 -15.89 6.66
C ASP A 68 -13.75 -14.87 6.12
N VAL A 69 -13.34 -14.99 4.85
CA VAL A 69 -12.45 -14.00 4.18
C VAL A 69 -13.00 -12.59 4.27
N ALA A 70 -14.32 -12.42 4.05
CA ALA A 70 -14.97 -11.10 4.11
C ALA A 70 -14.91 -10.49 5.53
N VAL A 71 -15.05 -11.33 6.56
CA VAL A 71 -14.99 -10.92 7.96
C VAL A 71 -13.56 -10.58 8.37
N LEU A 72 -12.56 -11.39 7.98
CA LEU A 72 -11.15 -11.10 8.25
C LEU A 72 -10.68 -9.81 7.56
N ARG A 73 -11.12 -9.58 6.31
CA ARG A 73 -10.84 -8.31 5.60
C ARG A 73 -11.49 -7.11 6.28
N SER A 74 -12.69 -7.26 6.84
CA SER A 74 -13.35 -6.17 7.56
C SER A 74 -12.63 -5.84 8.87
N TYR A 75 -12.10 -6.83 9.59
CA TYR A 75 -11.23 -6.59 10.75
C TYR A 75 -9.95 -5.82 10.38
N VAL A 76 -9.27 -6.21 9.30
CA VAL A 76 -8.07 -5.49 8.83
C VAL A 76 -8.39 -4.04 8.44
N ASN A 77 -9.51 -3.83 7.76
CA ASN A 77 -9.95 -2.48 7.39
C ASN A 77 -10.30 -1.64 8.63
N LEU A 78 -10.95 -2.25 9.63
CA LEU A 78 -11.25 -1.59 10.90
C LEU A 78 -9.96 -1.15 11.62
N VAL A 79 -8.96 -2.03 11.75
CA VAL A 79 -7.67 -1.70 12.37
C VAL A 79 -6.95 -0.60 11.58
N SER A 80 -6.97 -0.68 10.24
CA SER A 80 -6.37 0.33 9.36
C SER A 80 -7.06 1.69 9.51
N THR A 81 -8.38 1.69 9.64
CA THR A 81 -9.20 2.89 9.81
C THR A 81 -8.92 3.56 11.15
N ILE A 82 -8.85 2.79 12.24
CA ILE A 82 -8.46 3.31 13.57
C ILE A 82 -7.04 3.87 13.53
N GLY A 83 -6.11 3.19 12.86
CA GLY A 83 -4.74 3.66 12.66
C GLY A 83 -4.70 4.99 11.89
N LEU A 84 -5.52 5.15 10.85
CA LEU A 84 -5.63 6.39 10.08
C LEU A 84 -6.18 7.56 10.91
N SER A 85 -7.25 7.36 11.70
CA SER A 85 -7.79 8.44 12.55
C SER A 85 -6.86 8.78 13.70
N GLY A 86 -6.27 7.76 14.33
CA GLY A 86 -5.39 7.93 15.48
C GLY A 86 -4.02 8.48 15.12
N GLY A 87 -3.52 8.16 13.92
CA GLY A 87 -2.18 8.50 13.47
C GLY A 87 -1.92 10.00 13.37
N GLY A 88 -2.90 10.77 12.91
CA GLY A 88 -2.79 12.24 12.78
C GLY A 88 -2.58 12.95 14.13
N PRO A 89 -3.51 12.85 15.09
CA PRO A 89 -3.37 13.44 16.41
C PRO A 89 -2.15 12.92 17.18
N LEU A 90 -1.91 11.60 17.17
CA LEU A 90 -0.77 10.99 17.85
C LEU A 90 0.54 11.49 17.24
N GLY A 91 0.60 11.61 15.91
CA GLY A 91 1.74 12.16 15.20
C GLY A 91 1.98 13.63 15.51
N GLY A 92 0.95 14.47 15.48
CA GLY A 92 1.06 15.89 15.84
C GLY A 92 1.57 16.08 17.28
N PHE A 93 1.03 15.31 18.22
CA PHE A 93 1.46 15.36 19.62
C PHE A 93 2.92 14.90 19.82
N LEU A 94 3.32 13.79 19.19
CA LEU A 94 4.69 13.28 19.24
C LEU A 94 5.68 14.25 18.59
N ALA A 95 5.30 14.85 17.46
CA ALA A 95 6.11 15.85 16.77
C ALA A 95 6.34 17.10 17.64
N ALA A 96 5.30 17.56 18.34
CA ALA A 96 5.38 18.72 19.23
C ALA A 96 6.18 18.46 20.52
N SER A 97 6.12 17.24 21.07
CA SER A 97 6.72 16.92 22.38
C SER A 97 8.16 16.42 22.29
N ILE A 98 8.40 15.42 21.43
CA ILE A 98 9.68 14.66 21.39
C ILE A 98 10.42 14.86 20.05
N GLY A 99 9.74 15.47 19.08
CA GLY A 99 10.28 15.77 17.75
C GLY A 99 9.87 14.75 16.70
N TRP A 100 9.89 15.20 15.44
CA TRP A 100 9.39 14.44 14.28
C TRP A 100 10.10 13.09 14.05
N ARG A 101 11.33 12.90 14.56
CA ARG A 101 12.10 11.65 14.40
C ARG A 101 11.41 10.45 15.05
N TRP A 102 10.69 10.68 16.15
CA TRP A 102 9.94 9.64 16.85
C TRP A 102 8.73 9.12 16.07
N LEU A 103 8.22 9.89 15.10
CA LEU A 103 7.18 9.43 14.18
C LEU A 103 7.63 8.19 13.40
N PHE A 104 8.93 8.08 13.14
CA PHE A 104 9.53 6.97 12.40
C PHE A 104 10.05 5.89 13.34
N LEU A 105 10.79 6.28 14.37
CA LEU A 105 11.39 5.33 15.31
C LEU A 105 10.33 4.59 16.14
N GLY A 106 9.18 5.22 16.45
CA GLY A 106 8.08 4.57 17.16
C GLY A 106 7.40 3.45 16.38
N GLN A 107 7.51 3.44 15.05
CA GLN A 107 6.92 2.38 14.21
C GLN A 107 7.79 1.12 14.19
N VAL A 108 9.11 1.27 14.36
CA VAL A 108 10.07 0.16 14.34
C VAL A 108 9.81 -0.90 15.43
N PRO A 109 9.65 -0.57 16.73
CA PRO A 109 9.41 -1.58 17.76
C PRO A 109 8.08 -2.30 17.56
N ILE A 110 7.06 -1.60 17.04
CA ILE A 110 5.76 -2.19 16.75
C ILE A 110 5.89 -3.19 15.58
N ALA A 111 6.58 -2.79 14.51
CA ALA A 111 6.81 -3.66 13.36
C ALA A 111 7.65 -4.90 13.72
N ILE A 112 8.67 -4.74 14.58
CA ILE A 112 9.46 -5.87 15.10
C ILE A 112 8.59 -6.77 15.98
N ALA A 113 7.78 -6.21 16.88
CA ALA A 113 6.90 -7.00 17.73
C ALA A 113 5.90 -7.82 16.90
N CYS A 114 5.28 -7.23 15.88
CA CYS A 114 4.40 -7.95 14.97
C CYS A 114 5.14 -9.06 14.21
N GLY A 115 6.32 -8.75 13.66
CA GLY A 115 7.14 -9.75 12.98
C GLY A 115 7.57 -10.90 13.90
N LEU A 116 7.90 -10.60 15.16
CA LEU A 116 8.29 -11.59 16.16
C LEU A 116 7.09 -12.46 16.56
N LEU A 117 5.90 -11.88 16.75
CA LEU A 117 4.68 -12.63 17.02
C LEU A 117 4.40 -13.63 15.90
N ILE A 118 4.50 -13.19 14.64
CA ILE A 118 4.31 -14.07 13.47
C ILE A 118 5.39 -15.17 13.42
N ALA A 119 6.62 -14.85 13.79
CA ALA A 119 7.73 -15.81 13.77
C ALA A 119 7.69 -16.82 14.94
N LEU A 120 7.10 -16.45 16.08
CA LEU A 120 7.05 -17.26 17.30
C LEU A 120 5.74 -18.04 17.45
N ASP A 121 4.67 -17.67 16.73
CA ASP A 121 3.37 -18.32 16.86
C ASP A 121 3.40 -19.74 16.23
N PRO A 122 3.31 -20.81 17.04
CA PRO A 122 3.32 -22.19 16.54
C PRO A 122 2.01 -22.59 15.85
N SER A 123 0.93 -21.82 16.05
CA SER A 123 -0.38 -22.07 15.43
C SER A 123 -0.41 -21.69 13.95
N VAL A 124 0.48 -20.79 13.54
CA VAL A 124 0.82 -20.58 12.14
C VAL A 124 1.78 -21.68 11.74
N ASN A 125 1.26 -22.85 11.38
CA ASN A 125 2.07 -23.95 10.88
C ASN A 125 2.79 -23.50 9.58
N LEU A 126 3.99 -22.92 9.74
CA LEU A 126 4.95 -22.64 8.67
C LEU A 126 5.06 -23.80 7.66
N PRO A 127 5.01 -25.10 8.05
CA PRO A 127 5.10 -26.20 7.10
C PRO A 127 3.83 -26.45 6.29
N GLN A 128 2.64 -26.07 6.77
CA GLN A 128 1.37 -26.35 6.07
C GLN A 128 1.10 -25.30 4.98
N LEU A 129 1.33 -24.01 5.29
CA LEU A 129 1.25 -22.93 4.30
C LEU A 129 2.34 -23.04 3.24
N ASP A 130 3.58 -23.40 3.62
CA ASP A 130 4.64 -23.69 2.64
C ASP A 130 4.28 -24.92 1.79
N ARG A 131 3.66 -25.97 2.35
CA ARG A 131 3.24 -27.19 1.61
C ARG A 131 2.05 -26.96 0.68
N GLU A 132 1.06 -26.18 1.08
CA GLU A 132 -0.11 -25.85 0.24
C GLU A 132 0.30 -24.94 -0.92
N ALA A 133 1.21 -23.99 -0.67
CA ALA A 133 1.86 -23.21 -1.71
C ALA A 133 2.72 -24.08 -2.65
N GLU A 134 3.46 -25.07 -2.12
CA GLU A 134 4.19 -26.08 -2.89
C GLU A 134 3.27 -27.01 -3.71
N GLN A 135 2.09 -27.37 -3.20
CA GLN A 135 1.10 -28.19 -3.91
C GLN A 135 0.41 -27.41 -5.05
N GLN A 136 0.10 -26.13 -4.85
CA GLN A 136 -0.33 -25.24 -5.95
C GLN A 136 0.76 -25.08 -7.01
N ARG A 137 2.04 -25.08 -6.60
CA ARG A 137 3.21 -25.10 -7.49
C ARG A 137 3.23 -26.34 -8.39
N GLN A 138 3.06 -27.53 -7.81
CA GLN A 138 3.05 -28.80 -8.56
C GLN A 138 1.84 -28.93 -9.50
N GLY A 139 0.70 -28.33 -9.15
CA GLY A 139 -0.47 -28.27 -10.04
C GLY A 139 -0.27 -27.37 -11.26
N SER A 140 0.58 -26.33 -11.15
CA SER A 140 0.86 -25.38 -12.24
C SER A 140 2.14 -25.70 -13.04
N GLU A 141 3.05 -26.54 -12.52
CA GLU A 141 4.29 -26.98 -13.19
C GLU A 141 4.06 -28.05 -14.26
N ASN A 142 2.95 -28.80 -14.22
CA ASN A 142 2.69 -29.86 -15.22
C ASN A 142 2.33 -29.32 -16.63
N ASP A 143 2.17 -28.00 -16.80
CA ASP A 143 1.71 -27.39 -18.06
C ASP A 143 2.72 -26.46 -18.77
N MET A 144 3.99 -26.32 -18.33
CA MET A 144 4.93 -25.45 -19.07
C MET A 144 6.41 -25.83 -18.97
N GLU A 145 6.96 -26.18 -20.13
CA GLU A 145 8.39 -26.42 -20.44
C GLU A 145 9.29 -25.20 -20.16
N ASP A 146 10.47 -25.48 -19.60
CA ASP A 146 11.68 -24.69 -19.39
C ASP A 146 11.75 -23.25 -19.96
N THR A 147 11.69 -22.25 -19.07
CA THR A 147 12.47 -20.98 -19.21
C THR A 147 12.58 -20.28 -17.85
N PRO A 148 13.70 -19.62 -17.50
CA PRO A 148 13.95 -19.13 -16.14
C PRO A 148 13.00 -17.97 -15.81
N THR A 149 12.11 -18.25 -14.87
CA THR A 149 10.86 -17.56 -14.50
C THR A 149 11.04 -16.18 -13.84
N VAL A 150 12.27 -15.67 -13.74
CA VAL A 150 12.60 -14.36 -13.15
C VAL A 150 12.59 -13.21 -14.16
N LEU A 151 12.69 -13.49 -15.46
CA LEU A 151 12.65 -12.47 -16.52
C LEU A 151 11.24 -12.11 -17.03
N ALA A 152 10.18 -12.75 -16.53
CA ALA A 152 8.80 -12.53 -16.99
C ALA A 152 8.07 -11.37 -16.25
N PHE A 153 8.67 -10.81 -15.19
CA PHE A 153 8.09 -9.68 -14.46
C PHE A 153 8.30 -8.38 -15.25
N ASP A 154 7.23 -7.61 -15.48
CA ASP A 154 7.31 -6.32 -16.19
C ASP A 154 7.89 -5.21 -15.30
N PHE A 155 9.19 -5.34 -14.98
CA PHE A 155 9.99 -4.28 -14.35
C PHE A 155 9.91 -2.97 -15.14
N PRO A 156 10.00 -2.97 -16.49
CA PRO A 156 9.89 -1.72 -17.25
C PRO A 156 8.55 -1.02 -17.10
N GLY A 157 7.42 -1.75 -17.11
CA GLY A 157 6.10 -1.18 -16.85
C GLY A 157 5.95 -0.66 -15.42
N ALA A 158 6.43 -1.41 -14.42
CA ALA A 158 6.39 -0.97 -13.03
C ALA A 158 7.19 0.32 -12.79
N VAL A 159 8.38 0.42 -13.40
CA VAL A 159 9.26 1.60 -13.29
C VAL A 159 8.66 2.80 -14.01
N THR A 160 8.14 2.63 -15.23
CA THR A 160 7.48 3.74 -15.96
C THR A 160 6.22 4.22 -15.25
N LEU A 161 5.44 3.32 -14.63
CA LEU A 161 4.30 3.71 -13.81
C LEU A 161 4.72 4.48 -12.54
N ALA A 162 5.78 4.02 -11.87
CA ALA A 162 6.33 4.70 -10.70
C ALA A 162 6.85 6.12 -11.06
N ILE A 163 7.52 6.27 -12.20
CA ILE A 163 7.97 7.58 -12.69
C ILE A 163 6.79 8.47 -13.08
N ALA A 164 5.78 7.92 -13.75
CA ALA A 164 4.58 8.67 -14.14
C ALA A 164 3.84 9.21 -12.91
N THR A 165 3.62 8.36 -11.91
CA THR A 165 2.95 8.75 -10.66
C THR A 165 3.79 9.73 -9.85
N ALA A 166 5.09 9.50 -9.66
CA ALA A 166 5.96 10.39 -8.92
C ALA A 166 6.09 11.78 -9.56
N SER A 167 6.22 11.85 -10.89
CA SER A 167 6.31 13.13 -11.62
C SER A 167 5.01 13.92 -11.57
N LEU A 168 3.86 13.24 -11.66
CA LEU A 168 2.56 13.89 -11.57
C LEU A 168 2.26 14.41 -10.15
N LEU A 169 2.59 13.63 -9.11
CA LEU A 169 2.49 14.09 -7.73
C LEU A 169 3.44 15.27 -7.46
N ALA A 170 4.69 15.19 -7.93
CA ALA A 170 5.65 16.28 -7.77
C ALA A 170 5.21 17.56 -8.49
N ALA A 171 4.59 17.45 -9.66
CA ALA A 171 4.06 18.61 -10.37
C ALA A 171 2.96 19.33 -9.56
N ILE A 172 2.04 18.56 -8.96
CA ILE A 172 0.95 19.10 -8.12
C ILE A 172 1.51 19.71 -6.83
N ASP A 173 2.49 19.06 -6.20
CA ASP A 173 3.09 19.56 -4.96
C ASP A 173 3.87 20.86 -5.19
N LEU A 174 4.70 20.92 -6.24
CA LEU A 174 5.44 22.13 -6.61
C LEU A 174 4.53 23.27 -7.02
N GLN A 175 3.34 22.99 -7.55
CA GLN A 175 2.35 24.02 -7.89
C GLN A 175 1.89 24.85 -6.67
N ASN A 176 1.96 24.27 -5.47
CA ASN A 176 1.60 24.99 -4.25
C ASN A 176 2.64 26.08 -3.92
N SER A 177 3.87 25.94 -4.39
CA SER A 177 4.99 26.88 -4.15
C SER A 177 5.39 27.70 -5.38
N LEU A 178 5.14 27.20 -6.59
CA LEU A 178 5.52 27.81 -7.86
C LEU A 178 4.30 27.98 -8.77
N SER A 179 4.24 29.10 -9.50
CA SER A 179 3.17 29.32 -10.48
C SER A 179 3.20 28.28 -11.61
N TRP A 180 2.04 27.99 -12.18
CA TRP A 180 1.86 27.08 -13.33
C TRP A 180 2.77 27.37 -14.53
N GLY A 181 3.23 28.62 -14.67
CA GLY A 181 4.14 29.05 -15.73
C GLY A 181 5.61 28.62 -15.56
N HIS A 182 5.98 28.02 -14.42
CA HIS A 182 7.37 27.72 -14.14
C HIS A 182 7.89 26.56 -15.01
N PRO A 183 9.08 26.68 -15.64
CA PRO A 183 9.63 25.65 -16.54
C PRO A 183 9.73 24.24 -15.92
N LEU A 184 9.98 24.16 -14.60
CA LEU A 184 10.04 22.88 -13.87
C LEU A 184 8.68 22.17 -13.76
N VAL A 185 7.58 22.92 -13.65
CA VAL A 185 6.23 22.32 -13.58
C VAL A 185 5.87 21.74 -14.94
N TYR A 186 6.16 22.47 -16.01
CA TYR A 186 5.98 21.97 -17.38
C TYR A 186 6.82 20.73 -17.67
N SER A 187 8.10 20.71 -17.27
CA SER A 187 8.95 19.54 -17.53
C SER A 187 8.48 18.30 -16.78
N LEU A 188 7.98 18.43 -15.54
CA LEU A 188 7.41 17.34 -14.76
C LEU A 188 6.10 16.81 -15.37
N ILE A 189 5.22 17.70 -15.83
CA ILE A 189 3.98 17.31 -16.52
C ILE A 189 4.30 16.56 -17.82
N ILE A 190 5.23 17.09 -18.62
CA ILE A 190 5.65 16.44 -19.88
C ILE A 190 6.27 15.07 -19.59
N ALA A 191 7.13 14.97 -18.57
CA ALA A 191 7.73 13.70 -18.16
C ALA A 191 6.66 12.69 -17.69
N GLY A 192 5.66 13.12 -16.93
CA GLY A 192 4.55 12.28 -16.50
C GLY A 192 3.69 11.77 -17.66
N VAL A 193 3.36 12.65 -18.61
CA VAL A 193 2.62 12.27 -19.82
C VAL A 193 3.42 11.30 -20.67
N LEU A 194 4.71 11.58 -20.91
CA LEU A 194 5.60 10.69 -21.67
C LEU A 194 5.74 9.32 -21.01
N SER A 195 5.90 9.27 -19.68
CA SER A 195 6.02 8.02 -18.94
C SER A 195 4.72 7.22 -18.94
N THR A 196 3.57 7.90 -18.91
CA THR A 196 2.25 7.26 -19.03
C THR A 196 2.06 6.67 -20.43
N VAL A 197 2.43 7.41 -21.48
CA VAL A 197 2.39 6.91 -22.85
C VAL A 197 3.35 5.73 -23.02
N ALA A 198 4.57 5.81 -22.47
CA ALA A 198 5.52 4.71 -22.47
C ALA A 198 4.98 3.48 -21.75
N PHE A 199 4.31 3.65 -20.61
CA PHE A 199 3.62 2.57 -19.91
C PHE A 199 2.53 1.93 -20.78
N LEU A 200 1.66 2.72 -21.41
CA LEU A 200 0.62 2.20 -22.30
C LEU A 200 1.20 1.44 -23.50
N ILE A 201 2.31 1.92 -24.08
CA ILE A 201 3.00 1.23 -25.18
C ILE A 201 3.58 -0.10 -24.67
N LEU A 202 4.29 -0.10 -23.54
CA LEU A 202 4.86 -1.31 -22.95
C LEU A 202 3.77 -2.35 -22.61
N GLU A 203 2.61 -1.89 -22.13
CA GLU A 203 1.47 -2.76 -21.81
C GLU A 203 0.75 -3.28 -23.07
N THR A 204 0.73 -2.49 -24.16
CA THR A 204 0.05 -2.87 -25.42
C THR A 204 0.91 -3.78 -26.29
N PHE A 205 2.23 -3.79 -26.12
CA PHE A 205 3.13 -4.68 -26.86
C PHE A 205 3.32 -5.98 -26.07
N PRO A 206 2.69 -7.11 -26.48
CA PRO A 206 2.74 -8.39 -25.79
C PRO A 206 4.09 -9.09 -26.03
N GLY A 207 5.17 -8.50 -25.53
CA GLY A 207 6.49 -9.10 -25.57
C GLY A 207 6.68 -10.05 -24.41
N ASN A 208 6.11 -11.26 -24.48
CA ASN A 208 6.37 -12.42 -23.57
C ASN A 208 6.46 -12.11 -22.06
N ARG A 209 5.72 -11.09 -21.58
CA ARG A 209 5.72 -10.63 -20.19
C ARG A 209 4.33 -10.80 -19.60
N GLU A 210 4.26 -11.02 -18.30
CA GLU A 210 3.00 -10.89 -17.58
C GLU A 210 2.63 -9.42 -17.48
N LEU A 211 1.57 -9.03 -18.20
CA LEU A 211 0.97 -7.71 -18.13
C LEU A 211 0.58 -7.38 -16.68
N LEU A 212 0.96 -6.20 -16.19
CA LEU A 212 0.60 -5.73 -14.85
C LEU A 212 -0.91 -5.50 -14.73
N MET A 213 -1.55 -5.14 -15.84
CA MET A 213 -2.99 -4.94 -15.91
C MET A 213 -3.52 -5.50 -17.23
N PRO A 214 -4.27 -6.63 -17.23
CA PRO A 214 -4.90 -7.10 -18.45
C PRO A 214 -5.94 -6.07 -18.91
N LEU A 215 -5.57 -5.20 -19.86
CA LEU A 215 -6.41 -4.12 -20.40
C LEU A 215 -7.74 -4.63 -20.97
N LYS A 216 -7.80 -5.92 -21.32
CA LYS A 216 -9.02 -6.61 -21.74
C LYS A 216 -10.05 -6.72 -20.61
N LEU A 217 -9.61 -6.84 -19.36
CA LEU A 217 -10.45 -6.92 -18.16
C LEU A 217 -11.03 -5.56 -17.75
N LEU A 218 -10.37 -4.46 -18.15
CA LEU A 218 -10.92 -3.11 -17.99
C LEU A 218 -12.14 -2.85 -18.88
N ARG A 219 -12.33 -3.65 -19.94
CA ARG A 219 -13.45 -3.52 -20.87
C ARG A 219 -14.70 -4.30 -20.43
N THR A 220 -14.60 -5.10 -19.37
CA THR A 220 -15.72 -5.86 -18.80
C THR A 220 -16.30 -5.15 -17.56
N GLU A 221 -17.37 -5.69 -16.99
CA GLU A 221 -18.00 -5.23 -15.74
C GLU A 221 -17.00 -5.05 -14.58
N ILE A 222 -15.93 -5.85 -14.57
CA ILE A 222 -14.83 -5.77 -13.58
C ILE A 222 -14.09 -4.44 -13.70
N GLY A 223 -13.91 -3.92 -14.93
CA GLY A 223 -13.31 -2.62 -15.16
C GLY A 223 -14.13 -1.47 -14.59
N ALA A 224 -15.45 -1.53 -14.73
CA ALA A 224 -16.36 -0.55 -14.14
C ALA A 224 -16.31 -0.57 -12.61
N PHE A 225 -16.27 -1.77 -12.01
CA PHE A 225 -16.08 -1.93 -10.56
C PHE A 225 -14.74 -1.32 -10.08
N CYS A 226 -13.63 -1.64 -10.75
CA CYS A 226 -12.32 -1.09 -10.44
C CYS A 226 -12.29 0.45 -10.54
N ALA A 227 -12.90 1.02 -11.58
CA ALA A 227 -13.01 2.46 -11.74
C ALA A 227 -13.83 3.12 -10.63
N GLY A 228 -14.98 2.51 -10.27
CA GLY A 228 -15.80 2.94 -9.15
C GLY A 228 -15.02 2.91 -7.82
N GLN A 229 -14.29 1.84 -7.56
CA GLN A 229 -13.47 1.71 -6.37
C GLN A 229 -12.37 2.78 -6.31
N LEU A 230 -11.72 3.07 -7.45
CA LEU A 230 -10.71 4.11 -7.56
C LEU A 230 -11.28 5.48 -7.21
N LEU A 231 -12.47 5.82 -7.72
CA LEU A 231 -13.14 7.08 -7.41
C LEU A 231 -13.52 7.21 -5.93
N ILE A 232 -14.03 6.14 -5.32
CA ILE A 232 -14.38 6.11 -3.90
C ILE A 232 -13.13 6.32 -3.03
N VAL A 233 -12.04 5.60 -3.33
CA VAL A 233 -10.77 5.72 -2.60
C VAL A 233 -10.18 7.12 -2.78
N ALA A 234 -10.16 7.66 -4.00
CA ALA A 234 -9.65 9.00 -4.28
C ALA A 234 -10.43 10.08 -3.50
N SER A 235 -11.77 9.99 -3.48
CA SER A 235 -12.64 10.89 -2.72
C SER A 235 -12.37 10.80 -1.21
N GLY A 236 -12.30 9.58 -0.67
CA GLY A 236 -12.07 9.35 0.75
C GLY A 236 -10.72 9.89 1.24
N TYR A 237 -9.63 9.59 0.54
CA TYR A 237 -8.30 10.09 0.90
C TYR A 237 -8.16 11.60 0.69
N GLY A 238 -8.78 12.15 -0.36
CA GLY A 238 -8.83 13.60 -0.59
C GLY A 238 -9.51 14.35 0.57
N PHE A 239 -10.64 13.81 1.07
CA PHE A 239 -11.35 14.38 2.21
C PHE A 239 -10.50 14.36 3.49
N VAL A 240 -9.92 13.20 3.84
CA VAL A 240 -9.09 13.04 5.04
C VAL A 240 -7.84 13.92 5.00
N SER A 241 -7.22 14.08 3.82
CA SER A 241 -6.01 14.88 3.68
C SER A 241 -6.25 16.40 3.83
N GLN A 242 -7.43 16.90 3.44
CA GLN A 242 -7.70 18.34 3.37
C GLN A 242 -8.46 18.90 4.56
N ILE A 243 -9.10 18.05 5.36
CA ILE A 243 -9.93 18.51 6.48
C ILE A 243 -9.11 19.15 7.61
N ALA A 244 -7.97 18.55 7.97
CA ALA A 244 -7.08 19.09 9.00
C ALA A 244 -6.50 20.47 8.61
N PRO A 245 -5.87 20.66 7.44
CA PRO A 245 -5.36 21.97 7.04
C PRO A 245 -6.47 23.01 6.82
N TYR A 246 -7.66 22.61 6.37
CA TYR A 246 -8.80 23.52 6.26
C TYR A 246 -9.19 24.10 7.63
N PHE A 247 -9.29 23.25 8.67
CA PHE A 247 -9.65 23.71 10.02
C PHE A 247 -8.51 24.45 10.72
N ALA A 248 -7.26 24.04 10.52
CA ALA A 248 -6.10 24.76 11.04
C ALA A 248 -6.03 26.19 10.48
N ASN A 249 -6.23 26.36 9.17
CA ASN A 249 -6.13 27.67 8.51
C ASN A 249 -7.35 28.59 8.73
N THR A 250 -8.56 28.03 8.86
CA THR A 250 -9.79 28.85 8.97
C THR A 250 -10.21 29.12 10.41
N GLN A 251 -9.98 28.19 11.33
CA GLN A 251 -10.47 28.28 12.72
C GLN A 251 -9.34 28.48 13.74
N GLY A 252 -8.07 28.46 13.32
CA GLY A 252 -6.92 28.54 14.24
C GLY A 252 -6.88 27.39 15.25
N ALA A 253 -7.59 26.29 14.95
CA ALA A 253 -7.68 25.12 15.82
C ALA A 253 -6.33 24.39 15.86
N SER A 254 -5.99 23.83 17.01
CA SER A 254 -4.78 22.99 17.16
C SER A 254 -4.87 21.78 16.23
N ASP A 255 -3.73 21.32 15.68
CA ASP A 255 -3.62 20.14 14.81
C ASP A 255 -4.28 18.88 15.43
N ALA A 256 -4.27 18.79 16.76
CA ALA A 256 -4.93 17.71 17.50
C ALA A 256 -6.47 17.77 17.40
N GLU A 257 -7.06 18.97 17.43
CA GLU A 257 -8.51 19.16 17.29
C GLU A 257 -8.96 18.93 15.84
N GLY A 258 -8.15 19.39 14.87
CA GLY A 258 -8.38 19.12 13.44
C GLY A 258 -8.39 17.63 13.12
N GLY A 259 -7.44 16.87 13.70
CA GLY A 259 -7.43 15.41 13.61
C GLY A 259 -8.61 14.75 14.31
N GLY A 260 -9.06 15.26 15.45
CA GLY A 260 -10.25 14.76 16.15
C GLY A 260 -11.55 14.83 15.33
N ARG A 261 -11.63 15.77 14.38
CA ARG A 261 -12.79 15.89 13.47
C ARG A 261 -12.79 14.87 12.32
N THR A 262 -11.74 14.05 12.19
CA THR A 262 -11.72 12.90 11.26
C THR A 262 -12.39 11.66 11.85
N VAL A 263 -12.64 11.64 13.16
CA VAL A 263 -13.22 10.50 13.89
C VAL A 263 -14.58 10.06 13.32
N PRO A 264 -15.53 10.95 12.93
CA PRO A 264 -16.79 10.52 12.33
C PRO A 264 -16.62 9.74 11.02
N PHE A 265 -15.68 10.18 10.16
CA PHE A 265 -15.37 9.49 8.91
C PHE A 265 -14.88 8.06 9.17
N SER A 266 -13.94 7.92 10.12
CA SER A 266 -13.41 6.61 10.49
C SER A 266 -14.40 5.74 11.23
N THR A 267 -15.26 6.32 12.08
CA THR A 267 -16.32 5.59 12.77
C THR A 267 -17.33 5.05 11.75
N GLY A 268 -17.73 5.88 10.77
CA GLY A 268 -18.62 5.46 9.69
C GLY A 268 -18.02 4.34 8.84
N ASN A 269 -16.72 4.43 8.52
CA ASN A 269 -16.01 3.38 7.78
C ASN A 269 -15.93 2.07 8.59
N ALA A 270 -15.58 2.14 9.88
CA ALA A 270 -15.55 0.97 10.75
C ALA A 270 -16.93 0.29 10.90
N VAL A 271 -17.99 1.06 11.14
CA VAL A 271 -19.37 0.54 11.23
C VAL A 271 -19.80 -0.06 9.89
N GLY A 272 -19.53 0.63 8.78
CA GLY A 272 -19.84 0.14 7.43
C GLY A 272 -19.12 -1.18 7.11
N ALA A 273 -17.83 -1.29 7.45
CA ALA A 273 -17.05 -2.50 7.25
C ALA A 273 -17.60 -3.69 8.06
N LEU A 274 -17.99 -3.47 9.32
CA LEU A 274 -18.60 -4.50 10.16
C LEU A 274 -19.96 -4.94 9.64
N LEU A 275 -20.84 -3.99 9.28
CA LEU A 275 -22.16 -4.28 8.74
C LEU A 275 -22.06 -5.04 7.41
N ALA A 276 -21.18 -4.61 6.50
CA ALA A 276 -20.94 -5.30 5.24
C ALA A 276 -20.44 -6.73 5.46
N GLY A 277 -19.49 -6.93 6.38
CA GLY A 277 -18.99 -8.26 6.73
C GLY A 277 -20.08 -9.18 7.28
N GLN A 278 -20.99 -8.66 8.12
CA GLN A 278 -22.11 -9.43 8.66
C GLN A 278 -23.20 -9.74 7.63
N ILE A 279 -23.47 -8.81 6.71
CA ILE A 279 -24.46 -9.01 5.63
C ILE A 279 -23.97 -10.10 4.67
N ILE A 280 -22.70 -10.06 4.27
CA ILE A 280 -22.11 -11.07 3.39
C ILE A 280 -22.14 -12.45 4.05
N LYS A 281 -21.74 -12.55 5.33
CA LYS A 281 -21.80 -13.80 6.10
C LYS A 281 -23.21 -14.37 6.26
N ARG A 282 -24.26 -13.57 6.07
CA ARG A 282 -25.66 -14.03 6.12
C ARG A 282 -26.18 -14.53 4.76
N GLN A 283 -25.51 -14.19 3.66
CA GLN A 283 -25.95 -14.55 2.31
C GLN A 283 -25.31 -15.84 1.80
N ASP A 284 -24.15 -16.23 2.34
CA ASP A 284 -23.52 -17.54 2.16
C ASP A 284 -24.01 -18.56 3.21
#